data_AF-B3Q1S8-F1
#
_entry.id   AF-B3Q1S8-F1
#
_cell.length_a   1.000
_cell.length_b   1.000
_cell.length_c   1.000
_cell.angle_alpha   90.00
_cell.angle_beta   90.00
_cell.angle_gamma   90.00
#
_symmetry.space_group_name_H-M   'P 1'
#
loop_
_entity.id
_entity.type
_entity.pdbx_description
1 polymer ?
#
loop_
_entity_poly.entity_id
_entity_poly.type
_entity_poly.pdbx_seq_one_letter_code
_entity_poly.pdbx_strand_id
1 'polypeptide(L)'
;MNERTGYRTIVESGSDLRQSPYFAVASRILMGGRAMKNAAATDSLTGSPMTIDAARNPHPIYFAGAFATGGLLTFMVHLNGELARYGSPLFSSWTAHGTGMVAAVILLLLVHRRRRSKPERGLRAPLWAYLGGLSGAATVMLTSTTVNSPLGLSGTLALGLAGQVVFSVAADSWGLFGLQKRHPDTRDIVALGLVVAGAALIILFGRGAV
;
A
#
# COMPACT_ATOMS: atom_id res chain seq x y z
N MET A 1 42.49 -50.48 -17.08
CA MET A 1 41.21 -50.19 -16.41
C MET A 1 41.55 -49.46 -15.12
N ASN A 2 41.32 -48.15 -15.03
CA ASN A 2 41.92 -47.28 -14.00
C ASN A 2 40.87 -46.85 -12.97
N GLU A 3 41.10 -47.20 -11.71
CA GLU A 3 40.26 -46.99 -10.51
C GLU A 3 40.10 -45.50 -10.08
N ARG A 4 40.50 -44.55 -10.92
CA ARG A 4 40.46 -43.11 -10.61
C ARG A 4 39.09 -42.46 -10.79
N THR A 5 38.12 -43.14 -11.38
CA THR A 5 36.80 -42.55 -11.67
C THR A 5 35.87 -42.55 -10.46
N GLY A 6 36.03 -43.47 -9.50
CA GLY A 6 35.15 -43.60 -8.34
C GLY A 6 35.39 -42.56 -7.23
N TYR A 7 36.62 -42.07 -7.07
CA TYR A 7 36.96 -41.13 -5.99
C TYR A 7 36.49 -39.70 -6.31
N ARG A 8 36.38 -39.34 -7.60
CA ARG A 8 35.98 -37.99 -8.01
C ARG A 8 34.50 -37.72 -7.74
N THR A 9 33.64 -38.72 -7.92
CA THR A 9 32.18 -38.57 -7.74
C THR A 9 31.77 -38.39 -6.27
N ILE A 10 32.52 -38.97 -5.32
CA ILE A 10 32.18 -38.84 -3.88
C ILE A 10 32.62 -37.48 -3.32
N VAL A 11 33.69 -36.89 -3.83
CA VAL A 11 34.14 -35.55 -3.41
C VAL A 11 33.22 -34.45 -3.94
N GLU A 12 32.69 -34.59 -5.16
CA GLU A 12 31.73 -33.65 -5.75
C GLU A 12 30.37 -33.66 -5.03
N SER A 13 29.89 -34.84 -4.63
CA SER A 13 28.65 -35.00 -3.88
C SER A 13 28.71 -34.38 -2.46
N GLY A 14 29.90 -34.35 -1.85
CA GLY A 14 30.12 -33.73 -0.54
C GLY A 14 30.29 -32.20 -0.55
N SER A 15 30.63 -31.61 -1.69
CA SER A 15 30.71 -30.14 -1.84
C SER A 15 29.34 -29.49 -2.06
N ASP A 16 28.44 -30.17 -2.76
CA ASP A 16 27.07 -29.66 -3.01
C ASP A 16 26.24 -29.56 -1.71
N LEU A 17 26.43 -30.51 -0.79
CA LEU A 17 25.75 -30.47 0.50
C LEU A 17 26.19 -29.30 1.37
N ARG A 18 27.41 -28.77 1.18
CA ARG A 18 27.90 -27.57 1.89
C ARG A 18 27.33 -26.26 1.34
N GLN A 19 26.88 -26.26 0.08
CA GLN A 19 26.28 -25.08 -0.55
C GLN A 19 24.75 -25.04 -0.40
N SER A 20 24.15 -26.13 0.11
CA SER A 20 22.72 -26.19 0.39
C SER A 20 22.33 -25.24 1.55
N PRO A 21 21.26 -24.43 1.41
CA PRO A 21 20.79 -23.53 2.47
C PRO A 21 20.45 -24.27 3.77
N TYR A 22 20.19 -25.59 3.70
CA TYR A 22 19.92 -26.43 4.87
C TYR A 22 21.18 -26.73 5.70
N PHE A 23 22.37 -26.74 5.11
CA PHE A 23 23.64 -26.99 5.81
C PHE A 23 24.08 -25.76 6.63
N ALA A 24 23.80 -24.55 6.13
CA ALA A 24 24.02 -23.30 6.87
C ALA A 24 23.12 -23.22 8.12
N VAL A 25 21.89 -23.71 8.02
CA VAL A 25 20.94 -23.75 9.15
C VAL A 25 21.34 -24.83 10.16
N ALA A 26 21.72 -26.03 9.70
CA ALA A 26 22.17 -27.12 10.58
C ALA A 26 23.46 -26.79 11.33
N SER A 27 24.44 -26.15 10.68
CA SER A 27 25.69 -25.73 11.34
C SER A 27 25.45 -24.62 12.37
N ARG A 28 24.51 -23.70 12.14
CA ARG A 28 24.08 -22.69 13.12
C ARG A 28 23.39 -23.29 14.35
N ILE A 29 22.67 -24.40 14.21
CA ILE A 29 22.01 -25.10 15.33
C ILE A 29 23.05 -25.87 16.18
N LEU A 30 24.09 -26.40 15.54
CA LEU A 30 25.18 -27.13 16.23
C LEU A 30 26.22 -26.20 16.87
N MET A 31 26.40 -24.97 16.38
CA MET A 31 27.29 -23.98 16.98
C MET A 31 26.64 -23.31 18.20
N GLY A 32 27.04 -23.77 19.39
CA GLY A 32 26.62 -23.17 20.67
C GLY A 32 26.84 -21.66 20.74
N GLY A 33 26.02 -20.96 21.53
CA GLY A 33 25.80 -19.51 21.46
C GLY A 33 27.01 -18.58 21.62
N ARG A 34 28.20 -19.07 22.02
CA ARG A 34 29.45 -18.29 21.97
C ARG A 34 30.04 -18.21 20.57
N ALA A 35 29.92 -19.27 19.76
CA ALA A 35 30.40 -19.28 18.37
C ALA A 35 29.54 -18.37 17.46
N MET A 36 28.22 -18.30 17.70
CA MET A 36 27.33 -17.38 16.98
C MET A 36 27.71 -15.90 17.17
N LYS A 37 28.13 -15.49 18.37
CA LYS A 37 28.53 -14.10 18.62
C LYS A 37 29.81 -13.72 17.86
N ASN A 38 30.75 -14.66 17.73
CA ASN A 38 31.99 -14.43 16.99
C ASN A 38 31.78 -14.47 15.46
N ALA A 39 30.85 -15.31 14.98
CA ALA A 39 30.45 -15.35 13.58
C ALA A 39 29.69 -14.07 13.15
N ALA A 40 28.80 -13.57 13.99
CA ALA A 40 28.11 -12.30 13.75
C ALA A 40 29.05 -11.08 13.75
N ALA A 41 30.14 -11.15 14.51
CA ALA A 41 31.19 -10.12 14.53
C ALA A 41 32.16 -10.21 13.33
N THR A 42 32.18 -11.32 12.61
CA THR A 42 32.97 -11.49 11.37
C THR A 42 32.15 -11.20 10.12
N ASP A 43 30.85 -11.50 10.11
CA ASP A 43 29.92 -11.11 9.03
C ASP A 43 29.78 -9.58 8.87
N SER A 44 30.06 -8.79 9.92
CA SER A 44 30.07 -7.32 9.82
C SER A 44 31.31 -6.75 9.14
N LEU A 45 32.37 -7.55 8.94
CA LEU A 45 33.64 -7.13 8.32
C LEU A 45 33.78 -7.59 6.86
N THR A 46 32.97 -8.56 6.43
CA THR A 46 32.88 -9.00 5.04
C THR A 46 31.56 -8.53 4.47
N GLY A 47 31.59 -7.43 3.73
CA GLY A 47 30.45 -6.86 3.01
C GLY A 47 29.92 -7.81 1.95
N SER A 48 29.23 -8.87 2.36
CA SER A 48 28.31 -9.58 1.50
C SER A 48 27.17 -8.61 1.18
N PRO A 49 26.95 -8.26 -0.10
CA PRO A 49 25.80 -7.45 -0.45
C PRO A 49 24.58 -8.20 0.08
N MET A 50 23.80 -7.56 0.97
CA MET A 50 22.47 -8.03 1.30
C MET A 50 21.73 -8.16 -0.03
N THR A 51 21.64 -9.37 -0.57
CA THR A 51 20.72 -9.65 -1.66
C THR A 51 19.35 -9.37 -1.08
N ILE A 52 18.78 -8.22 -1.45
CA ILE A 52 17.39 -7.89 -1.19
C ILE A 52 16.59 -8.82 -2.12
N ASP A 53 16.54 -10.11 -1.80
CA ASP A 53 15.66 -11.10 -2.42
C ASP A 53 14.23 -10.94 -1.87
N ALA A 54 13.75 -9.70 -1.86
CA ALA A 54 12.42 -9.33 -1.41
C ALA A 54 11.53 -8.91 -2.58
N ALA A 55 11.64 -9.58 -3.74
CA ALA A 55 10.55 -9.60 -4.70
C ALA A 55 9.49 -10.61 -4.23
N ARG A 56 8.77 -10.25 -3.16
CA ARG A 56 7.62 -11.01 -2.66
C ARG A 56 6.55 -10.98 -3.74
N ASN A 57 6.25 -12.13 -4.36
CA ASN A 57 5.11 -12.25 -5.27
C ASN A 57 3.85 -11.74 -4.54
N PRO A 58 3.21 -10.64 -4.99
CA PRO A 58 2.05 -10.10 -4.30
C PRO A 58 0.91 -11.11 -4.39
N HIS A 59 0.50 -11.65 -3.25
CA HIS A 59 -0.59 -12.62 -3.16
C HIS A 59 -1.87 -12.01 -3.78
N PRO A 60 -2.66 -12.77 -4.57
CA PRO A 60 -3.83 -12.26 -5.30
C PRO A 60 -4.86 -11.52 -4.42
N ILE A 61 -4.87 -11.80 -3.12
CA ILE A 61 -5.71 -11.13 -2.12
C ILE A 61 -5.50 -9.62 -2.05
N TYR A 62 -4.29 -9.12 -2.33
CA TYR A 62 -4.02 -7.68 -2.31
C TYR A 62 -4.69 -6.98 -3.50
N PHE A 63 -4.67 -7.60 -4.68
CA PHE A 63 -5.36 -7.07 -5.87
C PHE A 63 -6.88 -7.12 -5.68
N ALA A 64 -7.41 -8.22 -5.16
CA ALA A 64 -8.83 -8.34 -4.85
C ALA A 64 -9.28 -7.30 -3.80
N GLY A 65 -8.47 -7.09 -2.76
CA GLY A 65 -8.70 -6.05 -1.76
C GLY A 65 -8.71 -4.65 -2.37
N ALA A 66 -7.71 -4.32 -3.19
CA ALA A 66 -7.63 -3.02 -3.88
C ALA A 66 -8.79 -2.79 -4.87
N PHE A 67 -9.30 -3.84 -5.50
CA PHE A 67 -10.49 -3.73 -6.33
C PHE A 67 -11.76 -3.48 -5.49
N ALA A 68 -11.90 -4.22 -4.39
CA ALA A 68 -13.05 -4.07 -3.49
C ALA A 68 -13.12 -2.67 -2.86
N THR A 69 -11.98 -2.03 -2.56
CA THR A 69 -11.98 -0.66 -2.04
C THR A 69 -12.55 0.34 -3.05
N GLY A 70 -12.36 0.13 -4.35
CA GLY A 70 -12.98 0.96 -5.40
C GLY A 70 -14.51 0.88 -5.40
N GLY A 71 -15.05 -0.34 -5.24
CA GLY A 71 -16.49 -0.55 -5.10
C GLY A 71 -17.05 0.09 -3.82
N LEU A 72 -16.36 -0.09 -2.69
CA LEU A 72 -16.76 0.50 -1.41
C LEU A 72 -16.70 2.03 -1.44
N LEU A 73 -15.67 2.60 -2.06
CA LEU A 73 -15.54 4.04 -2.26
C LEU A 73 -16.70 4.58 -3.09
N THR A 74 -17.06 3.89 -4.17
CA THR A 74 -18.20 4.25 -5.02
C THR A 74 -19.51 4.27 -4.24
N PHE A 75 -19.76 3.24 -3.44
CA PHE A 75 -20.94 3.15 -2.58
C PHE A 75 -20.96 4.28 -1.54
N MET A 76 -19.84 4.57 -0.89
CA MET A 76 -19.72 5.68 0.04
C MET A 76 -20.02 7.03 -0.64
N VAL A 77 -19.45 7.27 -1.84
CA VAL A 77 -19.67 8.49 -2.61
C VAL A 77 -21.16 8.66 -2.96
N HIS A 78 -21.84 7.57 -3.33
CA HIS A 78 -23.28 7.59 -3.59
C HIS A 78 -24.09 7.97 -2.34
N LEU A 79 -23.87 7.29 -1.22
CA LEU A 79 -24.58 7.57 0.04
C LEU A 79 -24.38 9.02 0.51
N ASN A 80 -23.14 9.51 0.44
CA ASN A 80 -22.81 10.87 0.83
C ASN A 80 -23.46 11.89 -0.13
N GLY A 81 -23.47 11.59 -1.43
CA GLY A 81 -24.16 12.41 -2.43
C GLY A 81 -25.66 12.49 -2.16
N GLU A 82 -26.31 11.37 -1.86
CA GLU A 82 -27.74 11.32 -1.54
C GLU A 82 -28.04 12.12 -0.27
N LEU A 83 -27.22 11.96 0.78
CA LEU A 83 -27.38 12.70 2.03
C LEU A 83 -27.21 14.22 1.85
N ALA A 84 -26.38 14.64 0.89
CA ALA A 84 -26.23 16.05 0.54
C ALA A 84 -27.47 16.63 -0.15
N ARG A 85 -28.30 15.82 -0.82
CA ARG A 85 -29.58 16.27 -1.41
C ARG A 85 -30.61 16.64 -0.36
N TYR A 86 -30.62 15.94 0.78
CA TYR A 86 -31.56 16.20 1.88
C TYR A 86 -31.10 17.32 2.84
N GLY A 87 -29.89 17.85 2.68
CA GLY A 87 -29.37 18.88 3.56
C GLY A 87 -28.37 19.77 2.85
N SER A 88 -27.09 19.42 2.94
CA SER A 88 -26.01 20.12 2.24
C SER A 88 -24.77 19.24 2.13
N PRO A 89 -23.81 19.57 1.25
CA PRO A 89 -22.51 18.89 1.21
C PRO A 89 -21.77 18.92 2.56
N LEU A 90 -21.90 20.02 3.31
CA LEU A 90 -21.34 20.14 4.66
C LEU A 90 -22.02 19.19 5.65
N PHE A 91 -23.35 19.11 5.61
CA PHE A 91 -24.12 18.17 6.44
C PHE A 91 -23.72 16.72 6.15
N SER A 92 -23.65 16.34 4.87
CA SER A 92 -23.19 15.01 4.43
C SER A 92 -21.79 14.67 4.96
N SER A 93 -20.85 15.61 4.85
CA SER A 93 -19.49 15.42 5.36
C SER A 93 -19.43 15.28 6.88
N TRP A 94 -20.18 16.12 7.60
CA TRP A 94 -20.31 16.04 9.06
C TRP A 94 -20.86 14.68 9.50
N THR A 95 -21.94 14.21 8.88
CA THR A 95 -22.54 12.91 9.21
C THR A 95 -21.62 11.73 8.89
N ALA A 96 -20.91 11.75 7.76
CA ALA A 96 -19.99 10.69 7.37
C ALA A 96 -18.80 10.60 8.36
N HIS A 97 -18.19 11.73 8.70
CA HIS A 97 -17.07 11.76 9.64
C HIS A 97 -17.52 11.55 11.08
N GLY A 98 -18.69 12.06 11.47
CA GLY A 98 -19.26 11.86 12.81
C GLY A 98 -19.59 10.41 13.08
N THR A 99 -20.30 9.74 12.15
CA THR A 99 -20.59 8.30 12.27
C THR A 99 -19.32 7.46 12.20
N GLY A 100 -18.38 7.82 11.31
CA GLY A 100 -17.06 7.19 11.22
C GLY A 100 -16.26 7.32 12.52
N MET A 101 -16.29 8.49 13.19
CA MET A 101 -15.66 8.70 14.49
C MET A 101 -16.27 7.79 15.56
N VAL A 102 -17.60 7.74 15.66
CA VAL A 102 -18.29 6.87 16.62
C VAL A 102 -17.94 5.41 16.38
N ALA A 103 -17.98 4.94 15.13
CA ALA A 103 -17.59 3.58 14.76
C ALA A 103 -16.12 3.28 15.12
N ALA A 104 -15.21 4.22 14.84
CA ALA A 104 -13.79 4.09 15.17
C ALA A 104 -13.55 4.00 16.69
N VAL A 105 -14.26 4.81 17.49
CA VAL A 105 -14.19 4.75 18.96
C VAL A 105 -14.70 3.40 19.48
N ILE A 106 -15.84 2.91 18.99
CA ILE A 106 -16.37 1.60 19.37
C ILE A 106 -15.36 0.49 19.03
N LEU A 107 -14.82 0.50 17.81
CA LEU A 107 -13.83 -0.49 17.37
C LEU A 107 -12.57 -0.43 18.24
N LEU A 108 -12.08 0.78 18.55
CA LEU A 108 -10.93 0.98 19.42
C LEU A 108 -11.18 0.40 20.81
N LEU A 109 -12.36 0.64 21.41
CA LEU A 109 -12.73 0.08 22.70
C LEU A 109 -12.81 -1.46 22.65
N LEU A 110 -13.39 -2.04 21.59
CA LEU A 110 -13.47 -3.49 21.42
C LEU A 110 -12.09 -4.14 21.26
N VAL A 111 -11.19 -3.53 20.48
CA VAL A 111 -9.82 -4.04 20.27
C VAL A 111 -8.97 -3.85 21.52
N HIS A 112 -9.07 -2.70 22.19
CA HIS A 112 -8.33 -2.41 23.42
C HIS A 112 -8.71 -3.38 24.54
N ARG A 113 -10.00 -3.74 24.66
CA ARG A 113 -10.46 -4.77 25.61
C ARG A 113 -9.86 -6.15 25.35
N ARG A 114 -9.47 -6.46 24.10
CA ARG A 114 -8.85 -7.74 23.72
C ARG A 114 -7.33 -7.76 23.85
N ARG A 115 -6.66 -6.60 23.87
CA ARG A 115 -5.20 -6.49 23.95
C ARG A 115 -4.76 -5.98 25.33
N ARG A 116 -4.19 -6.86 26.17
CA ARG A 116 -3.51 -6.51 27.44
C ARG A 116 -2.05 -6.03 27.24
N SER A 117 -1.66 -5.70 26.01
CA SER A 117 -0.28 -5.32 25.72
C SER A 117 0.00 -3.89 26.18
N LYS A 118 1.13 -3.69 26.88
CA LYS A 118 1.61 -2.36 27.30
C LYS A 118 1.74 -1.47 26.05
N PRO A 119 1.39 -0.17 26.13
CA PRO A 119 1.58 0.74 25.01
C PRO A 119 3.05 0.70 24.58
N GLU A 120 3.32 0.45 23.30
CA GLU A 120 4.65 0.67 22.75
C GLU A 120 4.94 2.17 22.82
N ARG A 121 5.77 2.56 23.78
CA ARG A 121 6.28 3.92 23.91
C ARG A 121 7.33 4.11 22.82
N GLY A 122 7.01 4.83 21.74
CA GLY A 122 8.06 5.18 20.78
C GLY A 122 7.66 6.03 19.59
N LEU A 123 6.57 5.71 18.89
CA LEU A 123 6.23 6.42 17.65
C LEU A 123 5.05 7.36 17.86
N ARG A 124 5.34 8.64 18.08
CA ARG A 124 4.34 9.70 17.90
C ARG A 124 4.11 9.88 16.41
N ALA A 125 2.86 9.75 15.97
CA ALA A 125 2.51 10.09 14.60
C ALA A 125 2.82 11.59 14.34
N PRO A 126 3.35 11.95 13.16
CA PRO A 126 3.64 13.33 12.86
C PRO A 126 2.35 14.15 12.78
N LEU A 127 2.39 15.42 13.16
CA LEU A 127 1.20 16.27 13.25
C LEU A 127 0.43 16.39 11.93
N TRP A 128 1.14 16.37 10.78
CA TRP A 128 0.50 16.41 9.46
C TRP A 128 -0.34 15.16 9.15
N ALA A 129 -0.08 14.02 9.79
CA ALA A 129 -0.90 12.81 9.59
C ALA A 129 -2.35 13.03 10.04
N TYR A 130 -2.58 13.95 10.98
CA TYR A 130 -3.92 14.29 11.45
C TYR A 130 -4.70 15.19 10.47
N LEU A 131 -4.02 15.80 9.49
CA LEU A 131 -4.69 16.57 8.42
C LEU A 131 -5.48 15.68 7.46
N GLY A 132 -5.28 14.35 7.52
CA GLY A 132 -6.06 13.38 6.75
C GLY A 132 -7.56 13.55 6.95
N GLY A 133 -8.02 13.77 8.19
CA GLY A 133 -9.44 13.98 8.48
C GLY A 133 -10.01 15.25 7.84
N LEU A 134 -9.23 16.34 7.83
CA LEU A 134 -9.65 17.59 7.18
C LEU A 134 -9.72 17.44 5.65
N SER A 135 -8.71 16.81 5.06
CA SER A 135 -8.71 16.51 3.61
C SER A 135 -9.84 15.56 3.20
N GLY A 136 -10.16 14.57 4.04
CA GLY A 136 -11.28 13.67 3.86
C GLY A 136 -12.62 14.40 3.92
N ALA A 137 -12.79 15.30 4.89
CA ALA A 137 -13.99 16.12 5.02
C ALA A 137 -14.22 17.00 3.78
N ALA A 138 -13.16 17.67 3.29
CA ALA A 138 -13.20 18.43 2.05
C ALA A 138 -13.54 17.54 0.84
N THR A 139 -12.94 16.35 0.75
CA THR A 139 -13.19 15.39 -0.33
C THR A 139 -14.65 14.95 -0.35
N VAL A 140 -15.25 14.64 0.81
CA VAL A 140 -16.67 14.28 0.89
C VAL A 140 -17.56 15.43 0.45
N MET A 141 -17.24 16.67 0.84
CA MET A 141 -18.01 17.84 0.38
C MET A 141 -17.94 17.99 -1.15
N LEU A 142 -16.73 17.96 -1.73
CA LEU A 142 -16.54 18.11 -3.18
C LEU A 142 -17.20 16.98 -3.96
N THR A 143 -17.03 15.73 -3.52
CA THR A 143 -17.60 14.56 -4.20
C THR A 143 -19.13 14.55 -4.10
N SER A 144 -19.72 14.87 -2.95
CA SER A 144 -21.17 14.98 -2.80
C SER A 144 -21.76 16.11 -3.65
N THR A 145 -21.06 17.24 -3.82
CA THR A 145 -21.48 18.31 -4.72
C THR A 145 -21.39 17.89 -6.19
N THR A 146 -20.28 17.26 -6.59
CA THR A 146 -20.02 16.90 -7.99
C THR A 146 -20.87 15.73 -8.47
N VAL A 147 -21.17 14.74 -7.62
CA VAL A 147 -22.10 13.64 -7.92
C VAL A 147 -23.50 14.15 -8.22
N ASN A 148 -23.94 15.21 -7.54
CA ASN A 148 -25.24 15.83 -7.72
C ASN A 148 -25.26 16.86 -8.86
N SER A 149 -24.16 17.02 -9.59
CA SER A 149 -24.06 17.87 -10.77
C SER A 149 -24.24 17.05 -12.06
N PRO A 150 -24.26 17.68 -13.25
CA PRO A 150 -24.29 16.96 -14.53
C PRO A 150 -23.13 15.98 -14.77
N LEU A 151 -22.07 15.98 -13.94
CA LEU A 151 -21.03 14.94 -13.99
C LEU A 151 -21.57 13.57 -13.60
N GLY A 152 -22.59 13.53 -12.73
CA GLY A 152 -23.10 12.31 -12.12
C GLY A 152 -22.04 11.54 -11.35
N LEU A 153 -22.40 10.33 -10.92
CA LEU A 153 -21.52 9.46 -10.14
C LEU A 153 -20.28 9.02 -10.95
N SER A 154 -20.50 8.52 -12.18
CA SER A 154 -19.42 8.01 -13.02
C SER A 154 -18.40 9.08 -13.40
N GLY A 155 -18.85 10.28 -13.79
CA GLY A 155 -17.96 11.39 -14.12
C GLY A 155 -17.19 11.91 -12.91
N THR A 156 -17.82 11.95 -11.74
CA THR A 156 -17.16 12.36 -10.48
C THR A 156 -16.03 11.42 -10.11
N LEU A 157 -16.27 10.11 -10.16
CA LEU A 157 -15.25 9.10 -9.83
C LEU A 157 -14.13 9.07 -10.86
N ALA A 158 -14.45 9.19 -12.15
CA ALA A 158 -13.45 9.19 -13.21
C ALA A 158 -12.50 10.40 -13.10
N LEU A 159 -13.05 11.61 -12.89
CA LEU A 159 -12.24 12.81 -12.72
C LEU A 159 -11.48 12.81 -11.39
N GLY A 160 -12.11 12.28 -10.33
CA GLY A 160 -11.47 12.06 -9.04
C GLY A 160 -10.24 11.15 -9.14
N LEU A 161 -10.37 10.02 -9.84
CA LEU A 161 -9.27 9.10 -10.09
C LEU A 161 -8.14 9.77 -10.89
N ALA A 162 -8.47 10.52 -11.94
CA ALA A 162 -7.49 11.28 -12.70
C ALA A 162 -6.71 12.26 -11.80
N GLY A 163 -7.40 13.02 -10.96
CA GLY A 163 -6.76 13.93 -9.99
C GLY A 163 -5.87 13.20 -8.98
N GLN A 164 -6.30 12.03 -8.49
CA GLN A 164 -5.51 11.18 -7.59
C GLN A 164 -4.20 10.72 -8.23
N VAL A 165 -4.24 10.27 -9.49
CA VAL A 165 -3.03 9.83 -10.22
C VAL A 165 -2.08 10.99 -10.48
N VAL A 166 -2.60 12.15 -10.93
CA VAL A 166 -1.78 13.37 -11.12
C VAL A 166 -1.09 13.76 -9.81
N PHE A 167 -1.85 13.80 -8.70
CA PHE A 167 -1.31 14.15 -7.40
C PHE A 167 -0.26 13.13 -6.92
N SER A 168 -0.47 11.83 -7.15
CA SER A 168 0.50 10.79 -6.82
C SER A 168 1.84 11.03 -7.53
N VAL A 169 1.81 11.28 -8.85
CA VAL A 169 3.03 11.54 -9.62
C VAL A 169 3.73 12.82 -9.15
N ALA A 170 2.96 13.88 -8.87
CA ALA A 170 3.51 15.12 -8.33
C ALA A 170 4.17 14.90 -6.96
N ALA A 171 3.52 14.14 -6.08
CA ALA A 171 4.03 13.81 -4.75
C ALA A 171 5.33 13.00 -4.81
N ASP A 172 5.41 12.01 -5.70
CA ASP A 172 6.62 11.22 -5.93
C ASP A 172 7.77 12.08 -6.47
N SER A 173 7.47 13.00 -7.38
CA SER A 173 8.48 13.89 -7.98
C SER A 173 9.06 14.90 -6.99
N TRP A 174 8.24 15.41 -6.07
CA TRP A 174 8.67 16.37 -5.05
C TRP A 174 9.22 15.69 -3.79
N GLY A 175 9.04 14.37 -3.63
CA GLY A 175 9.43 13.63 -2.42
C GLY A 175 8.57 14.05 -1.22
N LEU A 176 7.29 14.35 -1.46
CA LEU A 176 6.35 14.71 -0.39
C LEU A 176 6.20 13.54 0.59
N PHE A 177 5.87 13.85 1.85
CA PHE A 177 5.61 12.84 2.90
C PHE A 177 6.79 11.90 3.25
N GLY A 178 8.02 12.27 2.88
CA GLY A 178 9.20 11.43 3.10
C GLY A 178 9.36 10.30 2.07
N LEU A 179 8.61 10.37 0.96
CA LEU A 179 8.78 9.48 -0.19
C LEU A 179 10.15 9.72 -0.84
N GLN A 180 10.76 8.65 -1.36
CA GLN A 180 11.96 8.79 -2.18
C GLN A 180 11.61 9.56 -3.45
N LYS A 181 12.31 10.68 -3.69
CA LYS A 181 12.13 11.47 -4.91
C LYS A 181 12.36 10.58 -6.11
N ARG A 182 11.30 10.40 -6.91
CA ARG A 182 11.34 9.61 -8.13
C ARG A 182 10.99 10.52 -9.31
N HIS A 183 11.85 10.51 -10.33
CA HIS A 183 11.51 11.15 -11.59
C HIS A 183 10.48 10.27 -12.32
N PRO A 184 9.34 10.84 -12.76
CA PRO A 184 8.36 10.08 -13.53
C PRO A 184 9.00 9.61 -14.83
N ASP A 185 8.84 8.32 -15.13
CA ASP A 185 9.29 7.74 -16.38
C ASP A 185 8.20 7.95 -17.47
N THR A 186 8.58 7.78 -18.73
CA THR A 186 7.69 7.90 -19.89
C THR A 186 6.45 7.02 -19.75
N ARG A 187 6.59 5.84 -19.13
CA ARG A 187 5.47 4.92 -18.86
C ARG A 187 4.45 5.51 -17.89
N ASP A 188 4.91 6.21 -16.85
CA ASP A 188 4.05 6.85 -15.86
C ASP A 188 3.24 7.98 -16.52
N ILE A 189 3.87 8.73 -17.43
CA ILE A 189 3.21 9.80 -18.21
C ILE A 189 2.18 9.22 -19.20
N VAL A 190 2.52 8.13 -19.89
CA VAL A 190 1.57 7.46 -20.81
C VAL A 190 0.37 6.91 -20.02
N ALA A 191 0.62 6.23 -18.89
CA ALA A 191 -0.45 5.71 -18.04
C ALA A 191 -1.36 6.84 -17.52
N LEU A 192 -0.77 7.94 -17.06
CA LEU A 192 -1.51 9.13 -16.66
C LEU A 192 -2.35 9.69 -17.82
N GLY A 193 -1.77 9.79 -19.02
CA GLY A 193 -2.47 10.20 -20.23
C GLY A 193 -3.69 9.32 -20.54
N LEU A 194 -3.55 8.01 -20.41
CA LEU A 194 -4.66 7.05 -20.59
C LEU A 194 -5.77 7.24 -19.55
N VAL A 195 -5.41 7.43 -18.27
CA VAL A 195 -6.40 7.66 -17.20
C VAL A 195 -7.18 8.95 -17.45
N VAL A 196 -6.48 10.04 -17.80
CA VAL A 196 -7.12 11.33 -18.10
C VAL A 196 -8.00 11.24 -19.35
N ALA A 197 -7.51 10.58 -20.41
CA ALA A 197 -8.28 10.37 -21.63
C ALA A 197 -9.54 9.53 -21.36
N GLY A 198 -9.44 8.46 -20.58
CA GLY A 198 -10.57 7.63 -20.17
C GLY A 198 -11.59 8.42 -19.35
N ALA A 199 -11.14 9.28 -18.43
CA ALA A 199 -12.02 10.15 -17.67
C ALA A 199 -12.75 11.17 -18.57
N ALA A 200 -12.04 11.80 -19.51
CA ALA A 200 -12.65 12.68 -20.50
C ALA A 200 -13.70 11.95 -21.35
N LEU A 201 -13.40 10.72 -21.78
CA LEU A 201 -14.30 9.88 -22.56
C LEU A 201 -15.61 9.59 -21.82
N ILE A 202 -15.51 9.16 -20.55
CA ILE A 202 -16.68 8.89 -19.69
C ILE A 202 -17.55 10.14 -19.55
N ILE A 203 -16.93 11.32 -19.37
CA ILE A 203 -17.66 12.57 -19.21
C ILE A 203 -18.34 12.99 -20.53
N LEU A 204 -17.63 12.90 -21.66
CA LEU A 204 -18.16 13.31 -22.96
C LEU A 204 -19.32 12.42 -23.41
N PHE A 205 -19.20 11.10 -23.27
CA PHE A 205 -20.28 10.18 -23.61
C PHE A 205 -21.39 10.14 -22.56
N GLY A 206 -21.06 10.31 -21.28
CA GLY A 206 -22.05 10.41 -20.21
C GLY A 206 -22.94 11.64 -20.35
N ARG A 207 -22.43 12.74 -20.90
CA ARG A 207 -23.20 13.94 -21.24
C ARG A 207 -24.14 13.78 -22.43
N GLY A 208 -23.88 12.83 -23.32
CA GLY A 208 -24.73 12.55 -24.50
C GLY A 208 -25.93 11.66 -24.21
N ALA A 209 -26.06 11.14 -22.99
CA ALA A 209 -27.11 10.19 -22.58
C ALA A 209 -28.13 10.79 -21.58
N VAL A 210 -28.08 12.11 -21.34
CA VAL A 210 -29.01 12.84 -20.46
C VAL A 210 -29.90 13.75 -21.29
#